data_AF-A0A3A8LZ17-F1
#
_entry.id   AF-A0A3A8LZ17-F1
#
_cell.length_a   1.000
_cell.length_b   1.000
_cell.length_c   1.000
_cell.angle_alpha   90.00
_cell.angle_beta   90.00
_cell.angle_gamma   90.00
#
_symmetry.space_group_name_H-M   'P 1'
#
loop_
_entity.id
_entity.type
_entity.pdbx_description
1 polymer ?
#
loop_
_entity_poly.entity_id
_entity_poly.type
_entity_poly.pdbx_seq_one_letter_code
_entity_poly.pdbx_strand_id
1 'polypeptide(L)'
;MESTHERLADRTGRGKGRPLESFTLWELNGTRFAMALFKIIVPLTLVCSVGVEAWSSWPSFSMGGLAGLLFLFGLFFSLFGTLYLVFKVDARGSTYCKDPAVHLELSAHDLIARDASGTLLGEVSRGTLRVLRVNVNQGKRGLVGALRLDHAKRSFWLSPLPQVGAWSGLQAESFHETLHILDNSQFDALLRLAE
;
A
#
# COMPACT_ATOMS: atom_id res chain seq x y z
N MET A 1 -28.63 24.81 -38.49
CA MET A 1 -28.70 23.76 -37.45
C MET A 1 -27.30 23.19 -37.32
N GLU A 2 -26.46 23.87 -36.55
CA GLU A 2 -25.08 23.44 -36.25
C GLU A 2 -25.11 22.66 -34.93
N SER A 3 -24.49 21.50 -34.95
CA SER A 3 -24.63 20.46 -33.95
C SER A 3 -23.97 20.82 -32.62
N THR A 4 -24.70 20.60 -31.54
CA THR A 4 -24.36 20.77 -30.13
C THR A 4 -23.24 19.84 -29.62
N HIS A 5 -22.40 19.29 -30.49
CA HIS A 5 -21.32 18.35 -30.15
C HIS A 5 -19.94 18.98 -30.06
N GLU A 6 -19.78 20.25 -30.45
CA GLU A 6 -18.46 20.89 -30.54
C GLU A 6 -18.05 21.70 -29.29
N ARG A 7 -18.92 21.82 -28.27
CA ARG A 7 -18.67 22.66 -27.08
C ARG A 7 -18.40 21.93 -25.76
N LEU A 8 -18.30 20.60 -25.76
CA LEU A 8 -18.02 19.81 -24.55
C LEU A 8 -16.55 19.38 -24.41
N ALA A 9 -15.69 19.66 -25.40
CA ALA A 9 -14.28 19.30 -25.35
C ALA A 9 -13.41 20.28 -24.52
N ASP A 10 -13.92 21.45 -24.14
CA ASP A 10 -13.08 22.55 -23.67
C ASP A 10 -13.19 22.88 -22.16
N ARG A 11 -13.96 22.10 -21.39
CA ARG A 11 -14.20 22.35 -19.95
C ARG A 11 -13.55 21.38 -18.97
N THR A 12 -12.84 20.38 -19.47
CA THR A 12 -11.93 19.57 -18.66
C THR A 12 -10.54 19.85 -19.19
N GLY A 13 -9.68 20.50 -18.40
CA GLY A 13 -8.27 20.75 -18.71
C GLY A 13 -7.43 19.48 -18.81
N ARG A 14 -7.87 18.49 -19.58
CA ARG A 14 -7.14 17.27 -19.95
C ARG A 14 -6.39 17.56 -21.24
N GLY A 15 -5.32 18.33 -21.10
CA GLY A 15 -4.31 18.47 -22.14
C GLY A 15 -3.77 17.10 -22.59
N LYS A 16 -3.26 17.09 -23.81
CA LYS A 16 -2.46 16.02 -24.43
C LYS A 16 -1.58 15.31 -23.40
N GLY A 17 -1.60 13.97 -23.49
CA GLY A 17 -0.92 13.00 -22.65
C GLY A 17 0.18 13.56 -21.75
N ARG A 18 -0.09 13.64 -20.45
CA ARG A 18 0.99 13.61 -19.48
C ARG A 18 1.68 12.24 -19.63
N PRO A 19 3.00 12.18 -19.87
CA PRO A 19 3.71 10.92 -19.70
C PRO A 19 3.48 10.48 -18.26
N LEU A 20 3.00 9.26 -18.06
CA LEU A 20 2.91 8.73 -16.70
C LEU A 20 4.33 8.52 -16.20
N GLU A 21 4.68 9.32 -15.19
CA GLU A 21 5.93 9.24 -14.47
C GLU A 21 6.10 7.84 -13.88
N SER A 22 7.35 7.37 -13.88
CA SER A 22 7.76 6.11 -13.26
C SER A 22 7.26 6.02 -11.82
N PHE A 23 6.75 4.86 -11.41
CA PHE A 23 6.31 4.66 -10.03
C PHE A 23 6.82 3.33 -9.48
N THR A 24 6.87 3.22 -8.15
CA THR A 24 7.45 2.08 -7.47
C THR A 24 6.37 1.35 -6.69
N LEU A 25 6.25 0.04 -6.88
CA LEU A 25 5.47 -0.79 -5.98
C LEU A 25 6.30 -1.04 -4.73
N TRP A 26 5.68 -0.82 -3.57
CA TRP A 26 6.31 -0.98 -2.28
C TRP A 26 5.72 -2.18 -1.55
N GLU A 27 6.58 -2.94 -0.89
CA GLU A 27 6.20 -4.03 0.01
C GLU A 27 6.50 -3.66 1.46
N LEU A 28 5.63 -4.04 2.39
CA LEU A 28 5.86 -3.81 3.82
C LEU A 28 6.97 -4.75 4.31
N ASN A 29 8.05 -4.19 4.83
CA ASN A 29 9.08 -4.97 5.50
C ASN A 29 8.69 -5.16 6.97
N GLY A 30 8.23 -6.37 7.30
CA GLY A 30 7.83 -6.72 8.66
C GLY A 30 8.94 -6.56 9.69
N THR A 31 10.20 -6.80 9.33
CA THR A 31 11.35 -6.60 10.22
C THR A 31 11.58 -5.12 10.53
N ARG A 32 11.50 -4.24 9.52
CA ARG A 32 11.59 -2.79 9.73
C ARG A 32 10.41 -2.26 10.53
N PHE A 33 9.20 -2.77 10.27
CA PHE A 33 8.02 -2.43 11.04
C PHE A 33 8.16 -2.83 12.51
N ALA A 34 8.57 -4.07 12.78
CA ALA A 34 8.81 -4.56 14.13
C ALA A 34 9.91 -3.75 14.83
N MET A 35 11.02 -3.47 14.15
CA MET A 35 12.09 -2.64 14.71
C MET A 35 11.62 -1.20 15.00
N ALA A 36 10.79 -0.62 14.14
CA ALA A 36 10.19 0.69 14.38
C ALA A 36 9.26 0.67 15.60
N LEU A 37 8.48 -0.40 15.78
CA LEU A 37 7.66 -0.60 16.96
C LEU A 37 8.52 -0.72 18.23
N PHE A 38 9.58 -1.53 18.20
CA PHE A 38 10.52 -1.63 19.32
C PHE A 38 11.16 -0.29 19.68
N LYS A 39 11.56 0.51 18.69
CA LYS A 39 12.11 1.86 18.92
C LYS A 39 11.14 2.80 19.63
N ILE A 40 9.84 2.62 19.43
CA ILE A 40 8.81 3.39 20.12
C ILE A 40 8.64 2.89 21.57
N ILE A 41 8.72 1.57 21.79
CA ILE A 41 8.52 0.94 23.11
C ILE A 41 9.70 1.19 24.06
N VAL A 42 10.95 1.08 23.59
CA VAL A 42 12.15 1.09 24.45
C VAL A 42 12.30 2.36 25.31
N PRO A 43 12.25 3.58 24.76
CA PRO A 43 12.39 4.80 25.58
C PRO A 43 11.29 4.94 26.61
N LEU A 44 10.08 4.51 26.26
CA LEU A 44 8.95 4.54 27.16
C LEU A 44 9.12 3.56 28.31
N THR A 45 9.56 2.33 28.03
CA THR A 45 9.83 1.34 29.09
C THR A 45 10.83 1.87 30.11
N LEU A 46 11.87 2.59 29.67
CA LEU A 46 12.83 3.22 30.57
C LEU A 46 12.17 4.29 31.48
N VAL A 47 11.35 5.18 30.92
CA VAL A 47 10.64 6.22 31.70
C VAL A 47 9.68 5.58 32.71
N CYS A 48 8.96 4.54 32.29
CA CYS A 48 8.04 3.82 33.17
C CYS A 48 8.76 3.09 34.29
N SER A 49 9.92 2.48 34.04
CA SER A 49 10.71 1.82 35.08
C SER A 49 11.08 2.79 36.21
N VAL A 50 11.55 4.00 35.88
CA VAL A 50 11.87 5.04 36.88
C VAL A 50 10.62 5.51 37.63
N GLY A 51 9.50 5.68 36.93
CA GLY A 51 8.24 6.08 37.56
C GLY A 51 7.67 5.03 38.52
N VAL A 52 7.78 3.75 38.17
CA VAL A 52 7.35 2.63 39.02
C VAL A 52 8.21 2.55 40.27
N GLU A 53 9.53 2.69 40.14
CA GLU A 53 10.45 2.69 41.28
C GLU A 53 10.12 3.83 42.24
N ALA A 54 9.91 5.05 41.73
CA ALA A 54 9.50 6.20 42.54
C ALA A 54 8.16 5.95 43.26
N TRP A 55 7.17 5.38 42.58
CA TRP A 55 5.84 5.15 43.15
C TRP A 55 5.82 4.01 44.18
N SER A 56 6.67 3.00 44.02
CA SER A 56 6.78 1.89 44.97
C SER A 56 7.22 2.33 46.38
N SER A 57 7.83 3.50 46.50
CA SER A 57 8.25 4.10 47.77
C SER A 57 7.13 4.81 48.55
N TRP A 58 5.91 4.90 47.99
CA TRP A 58 4.82 5.64 48.62
C TRP A 58 4.01 4.82 49.64
N PRO A 59 3.53 5.43 50.74
CA PRO A 59 2.82 4.72 51.82
C PRO A 59 1.49 4.07 51.39
N SER A 60 0.89 4.54 50.30
CA SER A 60 -0.39 4.08 49.75
C SER A 60 -0.23 3.12 48.57
N PHE A 61 0.96 2.54 48.37
CA PHE A 61 1.22 1.62 47.27
C PHE A 61 0.32 0.38 47.35
N SER A 62 -0.31 0.04 46.23
CA SER A 62 -1.10 -1.18 46.05
C SER A 62 -0.64 -1.91 44.79
N MET A 63 -0.25 -3.18 44.95
CA MET A 63 0.20 -4.02 43.84
C MET A 63 -0.88 -4.19 42.76
N GLY A 64 -2.16 -4.27 43.17
CA GLY A 64 -3.29 -4.34 42.23
C GLY A 64 -3.47 -3.06 41.42
N GLY A 65 -3.27 -1.89 42.05
CA GLY A 65 -3.29 -0.60 41.38
C GLY A 65 -2.13 -0.46 40.38
N LEU A 66 -0.92 -0.89 40.76
CA LEU A 66 0.24 -0.91 39.87
C LEU A 66 -0.01 -1.82 38.65
N ALA A 67 -0.47 -3.06 38.88
CA ALA A 67 -0.73 -4.02 37.81
C ALA A 67 -1.82 -3.51 36.85
N GLY A 68 -2.90 -2.95 37.39
CA GLY A 68 -3.97 -2.34 36.59
C GLY A 68 -3.50 -1.14 35.76
N LEU A 69 -2.68 -0.26 36.34
CA LEU A 69 -2.14 0.90 35.65
C LEU A 69 -1.15 0.51 34.55
N LEU A 70 -0.24 -0.43 34.82
CA LEU A 70 0.68 -0.97 33.81
C LEU A 70 -0.05 -1.65 32.65
N PHE A 71 -1.12 -2.41 32.95
CA PHE A 71 -1.93 -3.04 31.93
C PHE A 71 -2.63 -2.01 31.02
N LEU A 72 -3.33 -1.04 31.62
CA LEU A 72 -4.01 0.02 30.85
C LEU A 72 -3.01 0.84 30.03
N PHE A 73 -1.89 1.22 30.65
CA PHE A 73 -0.83 1.98 29.98
C PHE A 73 -0.24 1.20 28.79
N GLY A 74 0.10 -0.08 28.98
CA GLY A 74 0.59 -0.94 27.90
C GLY A 74 -0.44 -1.11 26.77
N LEU A 75 -1.72 -1.27 27.11
CA LEU A 75 -2.81 -1.40 26.13
C LEU A 75 -2.97 -0.13 25.29
N PHE A 76 -3.10 1.03 25.94
CA PHE A 76 -3.25 2.30 25.22
C PHE A 76 -2.01 2.64 24.41
N PHE A 77 -0.81 2.45 24.98
CA PHE A 77 0.42 2.78 24.28
C PHE A 77 0.65 1.87 23.07
N SER A 78 0.40 0.56 23.21
CA SER A 78 0.47 -0.38 22.08
C SER A 78 -0.53 0.02 20.99
N LEU A 79 -1.76 0.38 21.37
CA LEU A 79 -2.79 0.84 20.44
C LEU A 79 -2.37 2.11 19.69
N PHE A 80 -1.98 3.16 20.41
CA PHE A 80 -1.58 4.44 19.81
C PHE A 80 -0.28 4.33 19.01
N GLY A 81 0.71 3.57 19.50
CA GLY A 81 1.97 3.33 18.80
C GLY A 81 1.77 2.55 17.51
N THR A 82 0.93 1.51 17.54
CA THR A 82 0.55 0.75 16.34
C THR A 82 -0.23 1.64 15.37
N LEU A 83 -1.20 2.40 15.85
CA LEU A 83 -2.01 3.28 15.02
C LEU A 83 -1.16 4.38 14.35
N TYR A 84 -0.23 4.99 15.08
CA TYR A 84 0.74 5.94 14.55
C TYR A 84 1.58 5.31 13.44
N LEU A 85 2.11 4.10 13.66
CA LEU A 85 2.90 3.39 12.64
C LEU A 85 2.05 3.06 11.41
N VAL A 86 0.82 2.59 11.59
CA VAL A 86 -0.10 2.29 10.48
C VAL A 86 -0.35 3.54 9.65
N PHE A 87 -0.72 4.67 10.27
CA PHE A 87 -0.92 5.92 9.52
C PHE A 87 0.34 6.39 8.82
N LYS A 88 1.51 6.23 9.44
CA LYS A 88 2.78 6.63 8.85
C LYS A 88 3.17 5.73 7.67
N VAL A 89 2.87 4.44 7.74
CA VAL A 89 3.08 3.49 6.65
C VAL A 89 2.09 3.75 5.51
N ASP A 90 0.82 4.02 5.80
CA ASP A 90 -0.24 4.21 4.80
C ASP A 90 -0.27 5.62 4.18
N ALA A 91 0.46 6.58 4.75
CA ALA A 91 0.55 7.92 4.17
C ALA A 91 1.01 7.87 2.69
N ARG A 92 0.40 8.72 1.86
CA ARG A 92 0.69 8.80 0.42
C ARG A 92 2.18 9.05 0.18
N GLY A 93 2.81 8.23 -0.66
CA GLY A 93 4.24 8.31 -0.95
C GLY A 93 5.16 7.89 0.19
N SER A 94 4.62 7.37 1.30
CA SER A 94 5.46 6.91 2.42
C SER A 94 6.27 5.68 2.03
N THR A 95 7.59 5.82 2.18
CA THR A 95 8.59 4.74 2.09
C THR A 95 8.91 4.14 3.45
N TYR A 96 8.26 4.61 4.52
CA TYR A 96 8.56 4.20 5.88
C TYR A 96 8.20 2.73 6.12
N CYS A 97 9.17 1.93 6.58
CA CYS A 97 9.05 0.48 6.76
C CYS A 97 8.69 -0.30 5.48
N LYS A 98 8.90 0.28 4.29
CA LYS A 98 8.67 -0.41 3.03
C LYS A 98 9.98 -0.64 2.28
N ASP A 99 10.00 -1.68 1.47
CA ASP A 99 11.07 -1.94 0.50
C ASP A 99 10.51 -1.81 -0.92
N PRO A 100 11.33 -1.31 -1.87
CA PRO A 100 10.94 -1.25 -3.27
C PRO A 100 10.86 -2.68 -3.81
N ALA A 101 9.68 -3.08 -4.28
CA ALA A 101 9.48 -4.39 -4.87
C ALA A 101 9.78 -4.38 -6.37
N VAL A 102 9.23 -3.40 -7.08
CA VAL A 102 9.45 -3.22 -8.52
C VAL A 102 9.24 -1.76 -8.92
N HIS A 103 10.10 -1.26 -9.79
CA HIS A 103 9.94 0.03 -10.46
C HIS A 103 9.26 -0.18 -11.81
N LEU A 104 8.20 0.60 -12.05
CA LEU A 104 7.37 0.53 -13.24
C LEU A 104 7.57 1.79 -14.07
N GLU A 105 8.00 1.61 -15.31
CA GLU A 105 8.17 2.67 -16.30
C GLU A 105 7.12 2.49 -17.40
N LEU A 106 6.21 3.46 -17.53
CA LEU A 106 5.16 3.43 -18.55
C LEU A 106 5.63 4.16 -19.81
N SER A 107 5.47 3.49 -20.95
CA SER A 107 5.57 4.08 -22.29
C SER A 107 4.17 4.14 -22.93
N ALA A 108 4.05 4.78 -24.09
CA ALA A 108 2.77 4.95 -24.78
C ALA A 108 2.08 3.61 -25.14
N HIS A 109 2.84 2.52 -25.27
CA HIS A 109 2.33 1.21 -25.68
C HIS A 109 2.80 0.06 -24.79
N ASP A 110 3.75 0.32 -23.88
CA ASP A 110 4.47 -0.72 -23.13
C ASP A 110 4.59 -0.33 -21.65
N LEU A 111 4.66 -1.34 -20.77
CA LEU A 111 4.95 -1.19 -19.34
C LEU A 111 6.21 -1.98 -18.99
N ILE A 112 7.29 -1.30 -18.61
CA ILE A 112 8.57 -1.95 -18.27
C ILE A 112 8.71 -2.09 -16.76
N ALA A 113 9.17 -3.26 -16.31
CA ALA A 113 9.48 -3.54 -14.92
C ALA A 113 10.99 -3.64 -14.66
N ARG A 114 11.45 -2.97 -13.60
CA ARG A 114 12.82 -3.04 -13.08
C ARG A 114 12.80 -3.47 -11.63
N ASP A 115 13.80 -4.24 -11.22
CA ASP A 115 14.00 -4.58 -9.82
C ASP A 115 14.44 -3.36 -9.00
N ALA A 116 14.58 -3.54 -7.69
CA ALA A 116 15.04 -2.50 -6.76
C ALA A 116 16.42 -1.90 -7.09
N SER A 117 17.24 -2.57 -7.90
CA SER A 117 18.55 -2.09 -8.35
C SER A 117 18.49 -1.29 -9.66
N GLY A 118 17.30 -1.19 -10.27
CA GLY A 118 17.11 -0.59 -11.60
C GLY A 118 17.40 -1.55 -12.75
N THR A 119 17.72 -2.81 -12.43
CA THR A 119 17.97 -3.85 -13.43
C THR A 119 16.64 -4.30 -14.01
N LEU A 120 16.57 -4.38 -15.33
CA LEU A 120 15.36 -4.78 -16.04
C LEU A 120 15.03 -6.25 -15.69
N LEU A 121 13.80 -6.49 -15.27
CA LEU A 121 13.37 -7.83 -14.89
C LEU A 121 13.14 -8.67 -16.16
N GLY A 122 14.02 -9.66 -16.42
CA GLY A 122 13.87 -10.69 -17.46
C GLY A 122 14.91 -10.62 -18.59
N GLU A 123 15.61 -11.73 -18.85
CA GLU A 123 16.71 -11.81 -19.85
C GLU A 123 16.27 -12.19 -21.28
N VAL A 124 14.99 -12.49 -21.54
CA VAL A 124 14.54 -12.88 -22.89
C VAL A 124 13.27 -12.10 -23.25
N SER A 125 13.41 -11.15 -24.18
CA SER A 125 12.40 -10.20 -24.69
C SER A 125 11.76 -9.22 -23.69
N ARG A 126 12.61 -8.31 -23.19
CA ARG A 126 12.34 -6.85 -22.97
C ARG A 126 11.59 -6.34 -21.73
N GLY A 127 11.40 -7.12 -20.66
CA GLY A 127 10.94 -6.56 -19.37
C GLY A 127 9.55 -5.93 -19.39
N THR A 128 8.81 -6.15 -20.46
CA THR A 128 7.45 -5.67 -20.63
C THR A 128 6.51 -6.55 -19.81
N LEU A 129 5.76 -5.95 -18.90
CA LEU A 129 4.72 -6.61 -18.13
C LEU A 129 3.46 -6.72 -18.97
N ARG A 130 2.82 -7.89 -18.93
CA ARG A 130 1.47 -8.03 -19.46
C ARG A 130 0.48 -7.52 -18.43
N VAL A 131 -0.33 -6.53 -18.80
CA VAL A 131 -1.42 -6.04 -17.95
C VAL A 131 -2.70 -6.79 -18.30
N LEU A 132 -3.35 -7.38 -17.30
CA LEU A 132 -4.58 -8.14 -17.44
C LEU A 132 -5.66 -7.63 -16.50
N ARG A 133 -6.90 -7.73 -16.96
CA ARG A 133 -8.08 -7.58 -16.12
C ARG A 133 -8.40 -8.89 -15.41
N VAL A 134 -8.41 -8.89 -14.07
CA VAL A 134 -8.88 -9.97 -13.22
C VAL A 134 -9.96 -9.52 -12.23
N ASN A 135 -10.83 -10.45 -11.82
CA ASN A 135 -11.67 -10.29 -10.63
C ASN A 135 -10.98 -10.94 -9.43
N VAL A 136 -10.90 -10.22 -8.32
CA VAL A 136 -10.21 -10.68 -7.10
C VAL A 136 -11.24 -10.93 -6.01
N ASN A 137 -11.19 -12.11 -5.40
CA ASN A 137 -12.03 -12.43 -4.25
C ASN A 137 -11.37 -11.96 -2.94
N GLN A 138 -11.94 -10.94 -2.29
CA GLN A 138 -11.48 -10.43 -0.99
C GLN A 138 -12.22 -11.07 0.20
N GLY A 139 -12.71 -12.29 0.03
CA GLY A 139 -13.43 -13.04 1.07
C GLY A 139 -14.72 -12.32 1.48
N LYS A 140 -14.78 -11.83 2.73
CA LYS A 140 -15.98 -11.16 3.27
C LYS A 140 -16.33 -9.84 2.57
N ARG A 141 -15.38 -9.22 1.86
CA ARG A 141 -15.61 -7.98 1.09
C ARG A 141 -16.18 -8.24 -0.31
N GLY A 142 -16.28 -9.51 -0.72
CA GLY A 142 -16.82 -9.90 -2.03
C GLY A 142 -15.79 -9.80 -3.16
N LEU A 143 -16.31 -9.73 -4.39
CA LEU A 143 -15.53 -9.67 -5.62
C LEU A 143 -15.29 -8.23 -6.05
N VAL A 144 -14.04 -7.92 -6.38
CA VAL A 144 -13.63 -6.59 -6.85
C VAL A 144 -12.82 -6.70 -8.15
N GLY A 145 -12.92 -5.70 -9.01
CA GLY A 145 -12.09 -5.59 -10.21
C GLY A 145 -10.67 -5.11 -9.84
N ALA A 146 -9.66 -5.73 -10.41
CA ALA A 146 -8.25 -5.40 -10.17
C ALA A 146 -7.39 -5.69 -11.40
N LEU A 147 -6.25 -5.03 -11.53
CA LEU A 147 -5.31 -5.33 -12.61
C LEU A 147 -4.26 -6.34 -12.12
N ARG A 148 -3.94 -7.33 -12.96
CA ARG A 148 -2.80 -8.22 -12.76
C ARG A 148 -1.68 -7.84 -13.71
N LEU A 149 -0.50 -7.63 -13.16
CA LEU A 149 0.73 -7.43 -13.91
C LEU A 149 1.49 -8.74 -13.92
N ASP A 150 1.56 -9.40 -15.07
CA ASP A 150 2.28 -10.66 -15.22
C ASP A 150 3.70 -10.43 -15.74
N HIS A 151 4.66 -10.97 -14.99
CA HIS A 151 6.03 -11.18 -15.38
C HIS A 151 6.33 -12.68 -15.47
N ALA A 152 7.35 -13.06 -16.24
CA ALA A 152 7.77 -14.45 -16.43
C ALA A 152 8.03 -15.22 -15.11
N LYS A 153 8.35 -14.52 -14.02
CA LYS A 153 8.63 -15.15 -12.71
C LYS A 153 7.69 -14.71 -11.58
N ARG A 154 6.85 -13.70 -11.78
CA ARG A 154 6.04 -13.10 -10.70
C ARG A 154 4.82 -12.38 -11.25
N SER A 155 3.73 -12.39 -10.49
CA SER A 155 2.55 -11.58 -10.78
C SER A 155 2.34 -10.54 -9.67
N PHE A 156 1.80 -9.39 -10.02
CA PHE A 156 1.42 -8.36 -9.05
C PHE A 156 -0.03 -7.97 -9.27
N TRP A 157 -0.80 -7.83 -8.18
CA TRP A 157 -2.18 -7.41 -8.24
C TRP A 157 -2.31 -5.96 -7.80
N LEU A 158 -3.06 -5.18 -8.56
CA LEU A 158 -3.22 -3.74 -8.37
C LEU A 158 -4.70 -3.37 -8.26
N SER A 159 -5.04 -2.50 -7.32
CA SER A 159 -6.42 -2.01 -7.14
C SER A 159 -6.42 -0.49 -6.90
N PRO A 160 -7.44 0.23 -7.40
CA PRO A 160 -7.58 1.66 -7.15
C PRO A 160 -8.30 1.93 -5.81
N LEU A 161 -8.34 3.21 -5.42
CA LEU A 161 -9.15 3.71 -4.31
C LEU A 161 -10.01 4.91 -4.77
N PRO A 162 -11.36 4.81 -4.76
CA PRO A 162 -12.18 3.71 -4.26
C PRO A 162 -12.10 2.45 -5.15
N GLN A 163 -12.38 1.29 -4.56
CA GLN A 163 -12.35 0.00 -5.26
C GLN A 163 -13.38 -0.06 -6.39
N VAL A 164 -13.03 -0.75 -7.49
CA VAL A 164 -13.93 -0.99 -8.61
C VAL A 164 -14.70 -2.29 -8.38
N GLY A 165 -16.00 -2.29 -8.71
CA GLY A 165 -16.81 -3.51 -8.67
C GLY A 165 -16.27 -4.60 -9.62
N ALA A 166 -16.71 -5.84 -9.41
CA ALA A 166 -16.31 -6.94 -10.28
C ALA A 166 -16.68 -6.67 -11.75
N TRP A 167 -15.79 -7.04 -12.66
CA TRP A 167 -16.00 -6.97 -14.10
C TRP A 167 -16.84 -8.14 -14.60
N SER A 168 -17.80 -7.85 -15.47
CA SER A 168 -18.66 -8.86 -16.07
C SER A 168 -17.86 -9.82 -16.96
N GLY A 169 -18.14 -11.12 -16.87
CA GLY A 169 -17.57 -12.13 -17.76
C GLY A 169 -16.16 -12.61 -17.39
N LEU A 170 -15.57 -12.10 -16.31
CA LEU A 170 -14.28 -12.56 -15.80
C LEU A 170 -14.46 -13.47 -14.57
N GLN A 171 -13.76 -14.59 -14.56
CA GLN A 171 -13.74 -15.48 -13.39
C GLN A 171 -12.96 -14.83 -12.24
N ALA A 172 -13.37 -15.19 -11.03
CA ALA A 172 -12.70 -14.77 -9.81
C ALA A 172 -11.42 -15.57 -9.59
N GLU A 173 -10.31 -14.88 -9.41
CA GLU A 173 -9.05 -15.49 -8.97
C GLU A 173 -9.01 -15.56 -7.44
N SER A 174 -8.56 -16.71 -6.92
CA SER A 174 -8.39 -16.92 -5.49
C SER A 174 -7.14 -16.18 -5.02
N PHE A 175 -7.38 -15.13 -4.23
CA PHE A 175 -6.35 -14.18 -3.84
C PHE A 175 -5.55 -14.67 -2.64
N HIS A 176 -4.26 -14.97 -2.85
CA HIS A 176 -3.32 -15.36 -1.79
C HIS A 176 -2.13 -14.40 -1.68
N GLU A 177 -1.95 -13.49 -2.64
CA GLU A 177 -0.80 -12.58 -2.71
C GLU A 177 -1.12 -11.16 -2.19
N THR A 178 -0.21 -10.20 -2.34
CA THR A 178 -0.42 -8.82 -1.85
C THR A 178 -1.12 -7.97 -2.92
N LEU A 179 -2.11 -7.16 -2.52
CA LEU A 179 -2.83 -6.25 -3.40
C LEU A 179 -2.24 -4.85 -3.21
N HIS A 180 -1.58 -4.33 -4.24
CA HIS A 180 -1.03 -2.98 -4.20
C HIS A 180 -2.11 -1.97 -4.55
N ILE A 181 -2.20 -0.94 -3.72
CA ILE A 181 -3.11 0.17 -3.96
C ILE A 181 -2.42 1.22 -4.82
N LEU A 182 -3.11 1.68 -5.86
CA LEU A 182 -2.63 2.72 -6.76
C LEU A 182 -3.55 3.94 -6.77
N ASP A 183 -2.97 5.08 -7.12
CA ASP A 183 -3.74 6.28 -7.44
C ASP A 183 -4.58 6.06 -8.71
N ASN A 184 -5.78 6.64 -8.73
CA ASN A 184 -6.75 6.43 -9.82
C ASN A 184 -6.17 6.78 -11.19
N SER A 185 -5.35 7.83 -11.29
CA SER A 185 -4.72 8.21 -12.57
C SER A 185 -3.72 7.17 -13.08
N GLN A 186 -3.00 6.50 -12.18
CA GLN A 186 -2.06 5.42 -12.55
C GLN A 186 -2.85 4.16 -12.93
N PHE A 187 -3.89 3.84 -12.16
CA PHE A 187 -4.75 2.71 -12.45
C PHE A 187 -5.44 2.85 -13.82
N ASP A 188 -6.03 4.01 -14.12
CA ASP A 188 -6.70 4.29 -15.40
C ASP A 188 -5.75 4.14 -16.59
N ALA A 189 -4.49 4.54 -16.43
CA ALA A 189 -3.48 4.40 -17.46
C ALA A 189 -3.10 2.94 -17.73
N LEU A 190 -2.89 2.16 -16.67
CA LEU A 190 -2.62 0.73 -16.78
C LEU A 190 -3.83 -0.01 -17.36
N LEU A 191 -5.05 0.41 -17.00
CA LEU A 191 -6.28 -0.18 -17.50
C LEU A 191 -6.41 -0.06 -19.02
N ARG A 192 -5.88 1.01 -19.62
CA ARG A 192 -5.82 1.19 -21.09
C ARG A 192 -4.81 0.29 -21.79
N LEU A 193 -3.75 -0.15 -21.09
CA LEU A 193 -2.82 -1.15 -21.61
C LEU A 193 -3.38 -2.59 -21.53
N ALA A 194 -4.44 -2.78 -20.75
CA ALA A 194 -5.15 -4.05 -20.63
C ALA A 194 -6.28 -4.22 -21.68
N GLU A 195 -6.57 -3.18 -22.47
CA GLU A 195 -7.51 -3.19 -23.60
C GLU A 195 -6.78 -3.49 -24.91
#